data_AF-A0A182SPV8-F1
#
_entry.id   AF-A0A182SPV8-F1
#
_cell.length_a   1.000
_cell.length_b   1.000
_cell.length_c   1.000
_cell.angle_alpha   90.00
_cell.angle_beta   90.00
_cell.angle_gamma   90.00
#
_symmetry.space_group_name_H-M   'P 1'
#
loop_
_entity.id
_entity.type
_entity.pdbx_description
1 polymer ?
#
loop_
_entity_poly.entity_id
_entity_poly.type
_entity_poly.pdbx_seq_one_letter_code
_entity_poly.pdbx_strand_id
1 'polypeptide(L)'
;MLPTSSPLIEFFKDSESTSINPIFNNLSSVSVSEYLLQLLRQSENKTLILFSTVYSKMSPLSREPIRQLYETIRLNLIADWPGDDFELVTSKFFRNLFPVAYHHAIHSDVLHGTERGRSGSASVSANRDFHSDYKNCLVHTYDELKPFGMVPQQLSSSLVSSVSAASVLLRALREGAEVLLRLEEVGVSAPSCRKALLRMNYCGSCKRYNHLHAKPCAGLCQNVMRGCLIEFVGALNKGWSTLTEAIVPLIGTVQSNEGIENEIKSLDGKLSNAIMHAMEIGPQLEKQVGEGERAYHAVRFPSVWY
;
A
#
# COMPACT_ATOMS: atom_id res chain seq x y z
N MET A 1 6.71 20.55 -5.01
CA MET A 1 7.83 20.37 -4.07
C MET A 1 7.49 19.16 -3.21
N LEU A 2 8.35 18.13 -3.21
CA LEU A 2 8.23 16.99 -2.30
C LEU A 2 8.38 17.50 -0.86
N PRO A 3 7.64 16.96 0.13
CA PRO A 3 7.94 17.24 1.53
C PRO A 3 9.35 16.76 1.80
N THR A 4 10.21 17.65 2.31
CA THR A 4 11.65 17.41 2.49
C THR A 4 11.97 16.54 3.71
N SER A 5 10.99 16.24 4.55
CA SER A 5 11.09 15.25 5.62
C SER A 5 9.93 14.26 5.53
N SER A 6 10.26 12.96 5.53
CA SER A 6 9.27 11.90 5.69
C SER A 6 8.85 11.87 7.17
N PRO A 7 7.55 12.01 7.50
CA PRO A 7 7.05 11.84 8.86
C PRO A 7 7.37 10.45 9.42
N LEU A 8 7.52 9.45 8.54
CA LEU A 8 8.07 8.16 8.91
C LEU A 8 9.49 8.34 9.43
N ILE A 9 10.38 9.07 8.77
CA ILE A 9 11.77 9.31 9.25
C ILE A 9 11.79 10.12 10.57
N GLU A 10 10.91 11.12 10.74
CA GLU A 10 10.82 11.91 11.99
C GLU A 10 10.37 11.07 13.19
N PHE A 11 9.47 10.09 13.02
CA PHE A 11 9.11 9.10 14.04
C PHE A 11 10.31 8.33 14.61
N PHE A 12 11.32 8.04 13.80
CA PHE A 12 12.44 7.20 14.24
C PHE A 12 13.41 7.90 15.17
N LYS A 13 13.59 9.22 15.03
CA LYS A 13 14.41 9.99 15.97
C LYS A 13 13.85 9.92 17.40
N ASP A 14 12.54 9.77 17.55
CA ASP A 14 11.88 9.62 18.85
C ASP A 14 11.81 8.16 19.31
N SER A 15 11.85 7.18 18.40
CA SER A 15 11.79 5.74 18.71
C SER A 15 13.07 5.13 19.31
N GLU A 16 14.23 5.78 19.14
CA GLU A 16 15.48 5.42 19.83
C GLU A 16 15.44 5.76 21.34
N SER A 17 14.42 6.50 21.78
CA SER A 17 14.19 6.76 23.21
C SER A 17 13.46 5.59 23.85
N THR A 18 13.95 5.09 24.99
CA THR A 18 13.40 3.97 25.78
C THR A 18 11.99 4.21 26.36
N SER A 19 11.25 5.20 25.87
CA SER A 19 9.93 5.59 26.34
C SER A 19 8.90 5.30 25.26
N ILE A 20 7.88 4.50 25.58
CA ILE A 20 6.80 4.14 24.64
C ILE A 20 5.76 5.28 24.52
N ASN A 21 5.70 6.18 25.50
CA ASN A 21 4.80 7.32 25.48
C ASN A 21 5.00 8.27 24.27
N PRO A 22 6.21 8.67 23.85
CA PRO A 22 6.40 9.47 22.65
C PRO A 22 5.99 8.76 21.35
N ILE A 23 6.10 7.42 21.27
CA ILE A 23 5.72 6.64 20.08
C ILE A 23 4.23 6.79 19.78
N PHE A 24 3.37 6.77 20.80
CA PHE A 24 1.92 6.92 20.64
C PHE A 24 1.43 8.37 20.76
N ASN A 25 2.18 9.27 21.40
CA ASN A 25 1.80 10.68 21.60
C ASN A 25 2.28 11.63 20.50
N ASN A 26 3.45 11.39 19.89
CA ASN A 26 3.99 12.25 18.82
C ASN A 26 3.55 11.77 17.43
N LEU A 27 3.20 10.49 17.29
CA LEU A 27 2.81 9.89 16.03
C LEU A 27 1.43 9.25 16.14
N SER A 28 0.42 9.98 15.72
CA SER A 28 -0.91 9.40 15.57
C SER A 28 -0.94 8.51 14.32
N SER A 29 -1.66 7.38 14.39
CA SER A 29 -2.04 6.60 13.20
C SER A 29 -2.60 7.51 12.09
N VAL A 30 -3.29 8.59 12.48
CA VAL A 30 -3.77 9.65 11.58
C VAL A 30 -2.63 10.29 10.78
N SER A 31 -1.56 10.76 11.43
CA SER A 31 -0.44 11.44 10.76
C SER A 31 0.25 10.56 9.71
N VAL A 32 0.48 9.26 10.01
CA VAL A 32 1.07 8.33 9.04
C VAL A 32 0.11 8.03 7.90
N SER A 33 -1.18 7.83 8.21
CA SER A 33 -2.19 7.58 7.19
C SER A 33 -2.32 8.78 6.23
N GLU A 34 -2.34 10.00 6.74
CA GLU A 34 -2.40 11.23 5.93
C GLU A 34 -1.19 11.37 5.01
N TYR A 35 0.01 11.09 5.52
CA TYR A 35 1.24 11.10 4.72
C TYR A 35 1.17 10.10 3.56
N LEU A 36 0.81 8.84 3.84
CA LEU A 36 0.73 7.79 2.82
C LEU A 36 -0.36 8.08 1.78
N LEU A 37 -1.51 8.61 2.21
CA LEU A 37 -2.57 9.04 1.31
C LEU A 37 -2.16 10.20 0.41
N GLN A 38 -1.40 11.17 0.95
CA GLN A 38 -0.85 12.26 0.17
C GLN A 38 0.18 11.74 -0.85
N LEU A 39 1.03 10.80 -0.44
CA LEU A 39 2.00 10.16 -1.33
C LEU A 39 1.31 9.40 -2.47
N LEU A 40 0.24 8.65 -2.17
CA LEU A 40 -0.57 7.95 -3.18
C LEU A 40 -1.13 8.92 -4.22
N ARG A 41 -1.71 10.05 -3.79
CA ARG A 41 -2.23 11.08 -4.70
C ARG A 41 -1.14 11.69 -5.58
N GLN A 42 0.05 11.92 -5.01
CA GLN A 42 1.19 12.44 -5.77
C GLN A 42 1.67 11.44 -6.81
N SER A 43 1.79 10.17 -6.43
CA SER A 43 2.19 9.10 -7.34
C SER A 43 1.18 8.84 -8.44
N GLU A 44 -0.12 8.90 -8.13
CA GLU A 44 -1.20 8.81 -9.10
C GLU A 44 -1.08 9.92 -10.16
N ASN A 45 -0.94 11.17 -9.72
CA ASN A 45 -0.74 12.30 -10.62
C ASN A 45 0.53 12.15 -11.48
N LYS A 46 1.64 11.71 -10.89
CA LYS A 46 2.89 11.45 -11.61
C LYS A 46 2.72 10.37 -12.69
N THR A 47 2.02 9.29 -12.36
CA THR A 47 1.71 8.20 -13.29
C THR A 47 0.82 8.68 -14.43
N LEU A 48 -0.24 9.42 -14.13
CA LEU A 48 -1.14 9.98 -15.15
C LEU A 48 -0.42 10.95 -16.08
N ILE A 49 0.48 11.78 -15.54
CA ILE A 49 1.32 12.67 -16.33
C ILE A 49 2.23 11.85 -17.25
N LEU A 50 2.95 10.86 -16.73
CA LEU A 50 3.81 9.97 -17.51
C LEU A 50 3.05 9.33 -18.69
N PHE A 51 1.86 8.80 -18.43
CA PHE A 51 1.02 8.22 -19.48
C PHE A 51 0.56 9.27 -20.49
N SER A 52 0.21 10.49 -20.07
CA SER A 52 -0.17 11.56 -20.99
C SER A 52 0.98 12.06 -21.87
N THR A 53 2.21 12.06 -21.35
CA THR A 53 3.39 12.62 -22.04
C THR A 53 4.11 11.58 -22.90
N VAL A 54 4.39 10.40 -22.35
CA VAL A 54 5.16 9.34 -23.02
C VAL A 54 4.24 8.39 -23.78
N TYR A 55 3.10 8.03 -23.20
CA TYR A 55 2.16 7.05 -23.75
C TYR A 55 0.85 7.68 -24.21
N SER A 56 0.92 8.85 -24.86
CA SER A 56 -0.23 9.73 -25.15
C SER A 56 -1.40 9.04 -25.84
N LYS A 57 -1.12 8.09 -26.76
CA LYS A 57 -2.14 7.28 -27.45
C LYS A 57 -2.83 6.26 -26.52
N MET A 58 -2.14 5.78 -25.48
CA MET A 58 -2.68 4.83 -24.51
C MET A 58 -3.39 5.51 -23.33
N SER A 59 -3.04 6.76 -23.04
CA SER A 59 -3.52 7.55 -21.90
C SER A 59 -5.05 7.55 -21.71
N PRO A 60 -5.90 7.72 -22.75
CA PRO A 60 -7.35 7.75 -22.55
C PRO A 60 -7.92 6.44 -22.01
N LEU A 61 -7.34 5.30 -22.41
CA LEU A 61 -7.80 3.96 -22.04
C LEU A 61 -7.17 3.49 -20.72
N SER A 62 -5.95 3.94 -20.39
CA SER A 62 -5.28 3.59 -19.14
C SER A 62 -5.69 4.46 -17.95
N ARG A 63 -6.25 5.66 -18.18
CA ARG A 63 -6.59 6.62 -17.12
C ARG A 63 -7.48 6.05 -16.03
N GLU A 64 -8.59 5.42 -16.40
CA GLU A 64 -9.55 4.87 -15.44
C GLU A 64 -8.98 3.62 -14.72
N PRO A 65 -8.35 2.66 -15.41
CA PRO A 65 -7.62 1.57 -14.76
C PRO A 65 -6.52 2.03 -13.78
N ILE A 66 -5.75 3.08 -14.10
CA ILE A 66 -4.76 3.67 -13.19
C ILE A 66 -5.45 4.18 -11.92
N ARG A 67 -6.54 4.94 -12.07
CA ARG A 67 -7.33 5.42 -10.93
C ARG A 67 -7.85 4.29 -10.06
N GLN A 68 -8.38 3.23 -10.68
CA GLN A 68 -8.88 2.05 -9.97
C GLN A 68 -7.77 1.35 -9.17
N LEU A 69 -6.56 1.24 -9.72
CA LEU A 69 -5.41 0.70 -9.01
C LEU A 69 -5.07 1.54 -7.76
N TYR A 70 -4.92 2.87 -7.93
CA TYR A 70 -4.63 3.77 -6.81
C TYR A 70 -5.77 3.84 -5.78
N GLU A 71 -7.03 3.76 -6.21
CA GLU A 71 -8.20 3.65 -5.33
C GLU A 71 -8.13 2.38 -4.49
N THR A 72 -7.84 1.24 -5.13
CA THR A 72 -7.72 -0.06 -4.44
C THR A 72 -6.62 -0.03 -3.39
N ILE A 73 -5.47 0.60 -3.69
CA ILE A 73 -4.39 0.78 -2.70
C ILE A 73 -4.87 1.64 -1.52
N ARG A 74 -5.54 2.76 -1.78
CA ARG A 74 -6.05 3.67 -0.72
C ARG A 74 -7.09 2.99 0.18
N LEU A 75 -8.01 2.22 -0.41
CA LEU A 75 -9.03 1.50 0.35
C LEU A 75 -8.41 0.41 1.24
N ASN A 76 -7.50 -0.39 0.71
CA ASN A 76 -6.84 -1.47 1.46
C ASN A 76 -5.89 -0.95 2.55
N LEU A 77 -5.31 0.24 2.38
CA LEU A 77 -4.46 0.84 3.40
C LEU A 77 -5.23 1.19 4.69
N ILE A 78 -6.50 1.61 4.56
CA ILE A 78 -7.34 2.05 5.70
C ILE A 78 -8.28 0.93 6.17
N ALA A 79 -8.50 -0.10 5.35
CA ALA A 79 -9.37 -1.21 5.68
C ALA A 79 -8.88 -1.96 6.93
N ASP A 80 -9.83 -2.35 7.79
CA ASP A 80 -9.55 -3.20 8.96
C ASP A 80 -9.14 -4.63 8.55
N TRP A 81 -9.59 -5.05 7.37
CA TRP A 81 -9.27 -6.32 6.71
C TRP A 81 -8.98 -6.03 5.23
N PRO A 82 -7.70 -5.93 4.83
CA PRO A 82 -7.37 -5.74 3.43
C PRO A 82 -7.85 -6.97 2.63
N GLY A 83 -8.54 -6.72 1.53
CA GLY A 83 -9.00 -7.74 0.59
C GLY A 83 -7.90 -8.14 -0.39
N ASP A 84 -8.01 -9.32 -0.97
CA ASP A 84 -7.09 -9.83 -2.01
C ASP A 84 -7.45 -9.31 -3.42
N ASP A 85 -7.85 -8.04 -3.49
CA ASP A 85 -8.36 -7.42 -4.72
C ASP A 85 -7.21 -7.00 -5.66
N PHE A 86 -5.97 -6.97 -5.15
CA PHE A 86 -4.81 -6.49 -5.89
C PHE A 86 -4.47 -7.36 -7.10
N GLU A 87 -4.54 -8.68 -6.97
CA GLU A 87 -4.28 -9.59 -8.10
C GLU A 87 -5.29 -9.37 -9.22
N LEU A 88 -6.57 -9.28 -8.87
CA LEU A 88 -7.66 -9.04 -9.82
C LEU A 88 -7.54 -7.68 -10.51
N VAL A 89 -7.34 -6.60 -9.74
CA VAL A 89 -7.24 -5.23 -10.27
C VAL A 89 -6.00 -5.07 -11.15
N THR A 90 -4.86 -5.63 -10.73
CA THR A 90 -3.61 -5.59 -11.51
C THR A 90 -3.75 -6.42 -12.79
N SER A 91 -4.29 -7.64 -12.71
CA SER A 91 -4.52 -8.50 -13.86
C SER A 91 -5.47 -7.84 -14.87
N LYS A 92 -6.59 -7.27 -14.39
CA LYS A 92 -7.55 -6.53 -15.23
C LYS A 92 -6.92 -5.31 -15.89
N PHE A 93 -6.08 -4.56 -15.16
CA PHE A 93 -5.34 -3.42 -15.70
C PHE A 93 -4.48 -3.83 -16.91
N PHE A 94 -3.60 -4.83 -16.74
CA PHE A 94 -2.69 -5.24 -17.80
C PHE A 94 -3.39 -5.93 -18.97
N ARG A 95 -4.42 -6.74 -18.71
CA ARG A 95 -5.25 -7.34 -19.77
C ARG A 95 -5.87 -6.30 -20.68
N ASN A 96 -6.41 -5.23 -20.11
CA ASN A 96 -7.03 -4.15 -20.89
C ASN A 96 -6.01 -3.23 -21.56
N LEU A 97 -4.80 -3.13 -21.00
CA LEU A 97 -3.70 -2.36 -21.58
C LEU A 97 -3.10 -3.05 -22.82
N PHE A 98 -3.10 -4.40 -22.85
CA PHE A 98 -2.43 -5.16 -23.90
C PHE A 98 -2.86 -4.79 -25.34
N PRO A 99 -4.16 -4.75 -25.69
CA PRO A 99 -4.56 -4.38 -27.05
C PRO A 99 -4.10 -2.98 -27.48
N VAL A 100 -4.04 -2.06 -26.51
CA VAL A 100 -3.66 -0.66 -26.73
C VAL A 100 -2.15 -0.54 -26.92
N ALA A 101 -1.38 -1.23 -26.08
CA ALA A 101 0.07 -1.34 -26.20
C ALA A 101 0.47 -2.01 -27.51
N TYR A 102 -0.22 -3.09 -27.88
CA TYR A 102 0.03 -3.82 -29.12
C TYR A 102 -0.24 -2.95 -30.37
N HIS A 103 -1.37 -2.24 -30.42
CA HIS A 103 -1.71 -1.39 -31.56
C HIS A 103 -0.73 -0.22 -31.75
N HIS A 104 -0.40 0.48 -30.66
CA HIS A 104 0.27 1.77 -30.74
C HIS A 104 1.77 1.73 -30.50
N ALA A 105 2.30 0.68 -29.88
CA ALA A 105 3.71 0.59 -29.53
C ALA A 105 4.42 -0.63 -30.14
N ILE A 106 3.70 -1.61 -30.68
CA ILE A 106 4.28 -2.80 -31.30
C ILE A 106 3.99 -2.80 -32.80
N HIS A 107 2.72 -2.77 -33.19
CA HIS A 107 2.31 -2.91 -34.59
C HIS A 107 2.55 -1.65 -35.45
N SER A 108 2.48 -0.45 -34.83
CA SER A 108 2.72 0.82 -35.53
C SER A 108 4.19 1.02 -35.96
N ASP A 109 5.15 0.42 -35.26
CA ASP A 109 6.58 0.57 -35.57
C ASP A 109 7.02 -0.39 -36.70
N VAL A 110 6.42 -1.57 -36.76
CA VAL A 110 6.72 -2.57 -37.81
C VAL A 110 6.26 -2.06 -39.19
N LEU A 111 5.11 -1.39 -39.27
CA LEU A 111 4.63 -0.75 -40.50
C LEU A 111 5.57 0.34 -41.04
N HIS A 112 6.30 1.06 -40.17
CA HIS A 112 7.29 2.05 -40.59
C HIS A 112 8.67 1.44 -40.92
N GLY A 113 8.99 0.25 -40.39
CA GLY A 113 10.26 -0.44 -40.62
C GLY A 113 10.37 -1.19 -41.96
N THR A 114 9.25 -1.54 -42.59
CA THR A 114 9.23 -2.40 -43.80
C THR A 114 9.05 -1.69 -45.13
N GLU A 115 8.84 -0.37 -45.18
CA GLU A 115 8.57 0.35 -46.43
C GLU A 115 9.77 1.15 -46.97
N ARG A 116 10.85 0.45 -47.32
CA ARG A 116 11.72 0.85 -48.44
C ARG A 116 11.49 -0.12 -49.61
N GLY A 117 10.33 -0.02 -50.25
CA GLY A 117 10.16 -0.60 -51.59
C GLY A 117 8.83 -1.27 -51.91
N ARG A 118 7.69 -0.57 -51.82
CA ARG A 118 6.61 -0.74 -52.81
C ARG A 118 5.60 0.39 -52.76
N SER A 119 5.66 1.25 -53.77
CA SER A 119 4.59 2.19 -54.13
C SER A 119 3.37 1.39 -54.59
N GLY A 120 2.22 1.58 -53.93
CA GLY A 120 0.94 1.03 -54.38
C GLY A 120 -0.14 1.00 -53.30
N SER A 121 -0.86 2.12 -53.11
CA SER A 121 -2.22 2.18 -52.55
C SER A 121 -2.46 1.63 -51.13
N ALA A 122 -1.86 2.24 -50.10
CA ALA A 122 -2.31 2.05 -48.72
C ALA A 122 -2.16 3.31 -47.85
N SER A 123 -2.38 4.51 -48.42
CA SER A 123 -2.33 5.78 -47.69
C SER A 123 -3.64 6.10 -46.94
N VAL A 124 -4.25 5.12 -46.27
CA VAL A 124 -5.38 5.35 -45.36
C VAL A 124 -5.29 4.31 -44.24
N SER A 125 -4.67 4.69 -43.10
CA SER A 125 -4.97 4.18 -41.75
C SER A 125 -3.76 4.04 -40.81
N ALA A 126 -2.98 5.11 -40.59
CA ALA A 126 -2.06 5.16 -39.43
C ALA A 126 -2.80 5.52 -38.11
N ASN A 127 -4.14 5.58 -38.14
CA ASN A 127 -4.98 6.06 -37.05
C ASN A 127 -6.36 5.37 -36.95
N ARG A 128 -6.59 4.21 -37.60
CA ARG A 128 -7.80 3.43 -37.30
C ARG A 128 -7.46 2.45 -36.20
N ASP A 129 -8.23 2.55 -35.13
CA ASP A 129 -8.27 1.61 -34.05
C ASP A 129 -8.61 0.20 -34.59
N PHE A 130 -8.06 -0.86 -33.99
CA PHE A 130 -8.38 -2.24 -34.40
C PHE A 130 -9.88 -2.52 -34.29
N HIS A 131 -10.40 -3.38 -35.16
CA HIS A 131 -11.77 -3.88 -35.04
C HIS A 131 -11.98 -4.54 -33.67
N SER A 132 -13.17 -4.39 -33.08
CA SER A 132 -13.48 -4.85 -31.73
C SER A 132 -13.20 -6.35 -31.53
N ASP A 133 -13.44 -7.17 -32.55
CA ASP A 133 -13.16 -8.61 -32.51
C ASP A 133 -11.67 -8.94 -32.37
N TYR A 134 -10.80 -8.16 -33.01
CA TYR A 134 -9.34 -8.35 -32.90
C TYR A 134 -8.84 -7.96 -31.51
N LYS A 135 -9.38 -6.88 -30.92
CA LYS A 135 -9.09 -6.52 -29.52
C LYS A 135 -9.53 -7.60 -28.54
N ASN A 136 -10.71 -8.17 -28.74
CA ASN A 136 -11.21 -9.28 -27.92
C ASN A 136 -10.31 -10.51 -28.05
N CYS A 137 -9.85 -10.85 -29.26
CA CYS A 137 -8.87 -11.91 -29.47
C CYS A 137 -7.60 -11.67 -28.64
N LEU A 138 -7.02 -10.46 -28.72
CA LEU A 138 -5.83 -10.09 -27.96
C LEU A 138 -6.03 -10.25 -26.45
N VAL A 139 -7.18 -9.80 -25.91
CA VAL A 139 -7.52 -9.96 -24.49
C VAL A 139 -7.62 -11.44 -24.10
N HIS A 140 -8.20 -12.28 -24.94
CA HIS A 140 -8.32 -13.73 -24.69
C HIS A 140 -6.97 -14.46 -24.73
N THR A 141 -6.06 -14.05 -25.62
CA THR A 141 -4.72 -14.64 -25.73
C THR A 141 -3.73 -14.12 -24.68
N TYR A 142 -4.12 -13.15 -23.84
CA TYR A 142 -3.24 -12.50 -22.88
C TYR A 142 -2.50 -13.49 -21.95
N ASP A 143 -3.20 -14.50 -21.44
CA ASP A 143 -2.63 -15.47 -20.48
C ASP A 143 -1.56 -16.36 -21.10
N GLU A 144 -1.71 -16.66 -22.39
CA GLU A 144 -0.77 -17.48 -23.15
C GLU A 144 0.45 -16.65 -23.56
N LEU A 145 0.23 -15.41 -23.99
CA LEU A 145 1.27 -14.54 -24.52
C LEU A 145 2.11 -13.86 -23.43
N LYS A 146 1.52 -13.58 -22.26
CA LYS A 146 2.14 -12.84 -21.15
C LYS A 146 2.98 -11.64 -21.63
N PRO A 147 2.37 -10.68 -22.33
CA PRO A 147 3.08 -9.61 -23.05
C PRO A 147 3.89 -8.68 -22.14
N PHE A 148 3.57 -8.64 -20.85
CA PHE A 148 4.27 -7.84 -19.83
C PHE A 148 5.21 -8.68 -18.94
N GLY A 149 5.45 -9.95 -19.33
CA GLY A 149 6.30 -10.87 -18.58
C GLY A 149 5.81 -11.10 -17.15
N MET A 150 6.76 -11.09 -16.20
CA MET A 150 6.49 -11.29 -14.77
C MET A 150 6.01 -10.03 -14.05
N VAL A 151 6.02 -8.87 -14.72
CA VAL A 151 5.75 -7.56 -14.07
C VAL A 151 4.38 -7.51 -13.40
N PRO A 152 3.26 -7.97 -13.99
CA PRO A 152 1.95 -7.96 -13.34
C PRO A 152 1.93 -8.74 -12.01
N GLN A 153 2.57 -9.92 -12.00
CA GLN A 153 2.61 -10.79 -10.82
C GLN A 153 3.50 -10.21 -9.72
N GLN A 154 4.69 -9.72 -10.09
CA GLN A 154 5.62 -9.08 -9.14
C GLN A 154 5.02 -7.81 -8.55
N LEU A 155 4.35 -7.00 -9.38
CA LEU A 155 3.68 -5.79 -8.93
C LEU A 155 2.56 -6.12 -7.93
N SER A 156 1.69 -7.07 -8.26
CA SER A 156 0.61 -7.49 -7.36
C SER A 156 1.15 -8.01 -6.03
N SER A 157 2.15 -8.89 -6.05
CA SER A 157 2.75 -9.44 -4.81
C SER A 157 3.41 -8.36 -3.96
N SER A 158 4.12 -7.41 -4.57
CA SER A 158 4.80 -6.33 -3.86
C SER A 158 3.80 -5.34 -3.24
N LEU A 159 2.72 -5.01 -3.97
CA LEU A 159 1.64 -4.18 -3.45
C LEU A 159 0.90 -4.85 -2.28
N VAL A 160 0.56 -6.14 -2.40
CA VAL A 160 -0.09 -6.89 -1.31
C VAL A 160 0.78 -6.86 -0.04
N SER A 161 2.06 -7.21 -0.17
CA SER A 161 3.00 -7.26 0.96
C SER A 161 3.16 -5.90 1.63
N SER A 162 3.46 -4.86 0.85
CA SER A 162 3.75 -3.53 1.36
C SER A 162 2.52 -2.82 1.94
N VAL A 163 1.35 -2.94 1.28
CA VAL A 163 0.09 -2.36 1.77
C VAL A 163 -0.38 -3.08 3.03
N SER A 164 -0.28 -4.42 3.07
CA SER A 164 -0.64 -5.20 4.25
C SER A 164 0.22 -4.81 5.45
N ALA A 165 1.55 -4.71 5.28
CA ALA A 165 2.44 -4.30 6.37
C ALA A 165 2.08 -2.89 6.90
N ALA A 166 1.82 -1.94 6.00
CA ALA A 166 1.44 -0.58 6.36
C ALA A 166 0.07 -0.52 7.05
N SER A 167 -0.94 -1.23 6.55
CA SER A 167 -2.28 -1.32 7.16
C SER A 167 -2.21 -1.91 8.57
N VAL A 168 -1.48 -3.01 8.77
CA VAL A 168 -1.28 -3.61 10.08
C VAL A 168 -0.58 -2.64 11.04
N LEU A 169 0.41 -1.88 10.57
CA LEU A 169 1.09 -0.87 11.40
C LEU A 169 0.12 0.25 11.82
N LEU A 170 -0.64 0.80 10.87
CA LEU A 170 -1.63 1.84 11.15
C LEU A 170 -2.68 1.38 12.16
N ARG A 171 -3.12 0.11 12.04
CA ARG A 171 -4.05 -0.53 12.96
C ARG A 171 -3.43 -0.72 14.34
N ALA A 172 -2.21 -1.25 14.41
CA ALA A 172 -1.47 -1.43 15.67
C ALA A 172 -1.28 -0.10 16.42
N LEU A 173 -0.96 0.98 15.71
CA LEU A 173 -0.84 2.32 16.28
C LEU A 173 -2.18 2.85 16.80
N ARG A 174 -3.27 2.67 16.02
CA ARG A 174 -4.62 3.11 16.40
C ARG A 174 -5.14 2.38 17.64
N GLU A 175 -5.08 1.05 17.62
CA GLU A 175 -5.55 0.21 18.73
C GLU A 175 -4.65 0.36 19.97
N GLY A 176 -3.34 0.47 19.79
CA GLY A 176 -2.41 0.71 20.89
C GLY A 176 -2.62 2.06 21.58
N ALA A 177 -2.93 3.12 20.80
CA ALA A 177 -3.30 4.42 21.36
C ALA A 177 -4.63 4.35 22.15
N GLU A 178 -5.64 3.62 21.64
CA GLU A 178 -6.89 3.42 22.36
C GLU A 178 -6.67 2.69 23.70
N VAL A 179 -5.83 1.65 23.72
CA VAL A 179 -5.47 0.94 24.95
C VAL A 179 -4.85 1.90 25.97
N LEU A 180 -3.91 2.75 25.56
CA LEU A 180 -3.29 3.74 26.44
C LEU A 180 -4.30 4.75 27.00
N LEU A 181 -5.23 5.24 26.17
CA LEU A 181 -6.30 6.14 26.60
C LEU A 181 -7.22 5.47 27.64
N ARG A 182 -7.60 4.20 27.41
CA ARG A 182 -8.42 3.43 28.35
C ARG A 182 -7.71 3.18 29.68
N LEU A 183 -6.39 3.00 29.67
CA LEU A 183 -5.61 2.80 30.89
C LEU A 183 -5.60 4.03 31.80
N GLU A 184 -5.56 5.23 31.22
CA GLU A 184 -5.59 6.48 31.99
C GLU A 184 -6.90 6.63 32.79
N GLU A 185 -8.02 6.19 32.22
CA GLU A 185 -9.36 6.28 32.83
C GLU A 185 -9.55 5.29 34.00
N VAL A 186 -8.96 4.10 33.91
CA VAL A 186 -9.19 3.01 34.88
C VAL A 186 -8.25 3.13 36.10
N GLY A 187 -7.01 3.64 35.91
CA GLY A 187 -5.92 3.72 36.90
C GLY A 187 -6.27 4.28 38.28
N VAL A 188 -7.06 5.35 38.30
CA VAL A 188 -7.32 6.17 39.50
C VAL A 188 -8.73 5.93 40.06
N SER A 189 -9.56 5.20 39.32
CA SER A 189 -10.99 5.09 39.58
C SER A 189 -11.34 4.02 40.63
N ALA A 190 -10.48 3.04 40.85
CA ALA A 190 -10.70 1.95 41.80
C ALA A 190 -10.89 2.46 43.26
N PRO A 191 -12.01 2.15 43.94
CA PRO A 191 -12.30 2.64 45.29
C PRO A 191 -11.25 2.23 46.35
N SER A 192 -10.68 1.04 46.20
CA SER A 192 -9.62 0.50 47.07
C SER A 192 -8.31 1.30 46.93
N CYS A 193 -7.89 1.58 45.69
CA CYS A 193 -6.72 2.41 45.40
C CYS A 193 -6.92 3.85 45.92
N ARG A 194 -8.08 4.46 45.66
CA ARG A 194 -8.41 5.80 46.15
C ARG A 194 -8.28 5.91 47.67
N LYS A 195 -8.81 4.92 48.40
CA LYS A 195 -8.70 4.85 49.86
C LYS A 195 -7.24 4.67 50.33
N ALA A 196 -6.45 3.87 49.62
CA ALA A 196 -5.04 3.65 49.93
C ALA A 196 -4.19 4.91 49.69
N LEU A 197 -4.42 5.60 48.57
CA LEU A 197 -3.77 6.87 48.23
C LEU A 197 -4.12 7.99 49.22
N LEU A 198 -5.40 8.10 49.62
CA LEU A 198 -5.81 9.08 50.63
C LEU A 198 -5.13 8.81 51.99
N ARG A 199 -5.01 7.53 52.38
CA ARG A 199 -4.29 7.14 53.60
C ARG A 199 -2.81 7.47 53.54
N MET A 200 -2.18 7.20 52.40
CA MET A 200 -0.75 7.47 52.20
C MET A 200 -0.44 8.97 52.23
N ASN A 201 -1.28 9.81 51.62
CA ASN A 201 -0.99 11.23 51.42
C ASN A 201 -1.52 12.15 52.55
N TYR A 202 -2.68 11.83 53.15
CA TYR A 202 -3.37 12.80 54.02
C TYR A 202 -3.56 12.34 55.47
N CYS A 203 -3.51 11.02 55.78
CA CYS A 203 -3.76 10.57 57.15
C CYS A 203 -2.70 11.03 58.17
N GLY A 204 -1.46 11.29 57.75
CA GLY A 204 -0.42 11.84 58.62
C GLY A 204 -0.79 13.23 59.15
N SER A 205 -1.28 14.10 58.26
CA SER A 205 -1.72 15.46 58.58
C SER A 205 -3.00 15.47 59.42
N CYS A 206 -3.97 14.58 59.13
CA CYS A 206 -5.23 14.49 59.89
C CYS A 206 -5.03 14.01 61.34
N LYS A 207 -4.00 13.19 61.61
CA LYS A 207 -3.74 12.65 62.95
C LYS A 207 -2.89 13.57 63.86
N ARG A 208 -2.73 14.86 63.49
CA ARG A 208 -2.00 15.87 64.28
C ARG A 208 -0.57 15.48 64.67
N TYR A 209 0.10 14.68 63.85
CA TYR A 209 1.56 14.68 63.92
C TYR A 209 2.04 16.06 63.46
N ASN A 210 2.92 16.71 64.23
CA ASN A 210 3.47 18.06 63.96
C ASN A 210 4.34 18.14 62.69
N HIS A 211 4.11 17.27 61.71
CA HIS A 211 4.81 17.18 60.44
C HIS A 211 3.84 17.54 59.33
N LEU A 212 3.58 18.84 59.17
CA LEU A 212 2.70 19.40 58.14
C LEU A 212 3.10 19.01 56.70
N HIS A 213 4.28 18.39 56.52
CA HIS A 213 4.86 17.97 55.25
C HIS A 213 5.64 16.64 55.31
N ALA A 214 5.28 15.71 56.21
CA ALA A 214 5.92 14.39 56.21
C ALA A 214 5.63 13.62 54.91
N LYS A 215 6.67 13.35 54.12
CA LYS A 215 6.57 12.50 52.93
C LYS A 215 6.30 11.04 53.35
N PRO A 216 5.53 10.28 52.56
CA PRO A 216 5.34 8.85 52.83
C PRO A 216 6.67 8.11 52.70
N CYS A 217 6.87 7.08 53.52
CA CYS A 217 8.03 6.20 53.42
C CYS A 217 8.12 5.58 52.02
N ALA A 218 9.33 5.42 51.48
CA ALA A 218 9.54 4.87 50.13
C ALA A 218 8.86 3.50 49.95
N GLY A 219 8.99 2.60 50.93
CA GLY A 219 8.34 1.28 50.89
C GLY A 219 6.81 1.33 50.96
N LEU A 220 6.23 2.26 51.74
CA LEU A 220 4.78 2.47 51.77
C LEU A 220 4.29 3.00 50.42
N CYS A 221 5.01 3.96 49.85
CA CYS A 221 4.72 4.52 48.54
C CYS A 221 4.72 3.44 47.46
N GLN A 222 5.79 2.64 47.38
CA GLN A 222 5.90 1.57 46.40
C GLN A 222 4.79 0.52 46.55
N ASN A 223 4.44 0.13 47.78
CA ASN A 223 3.38 -0.86 48.02
C ASN A 223 1.99 -0.34 47.65
N VAL A 224 1.67 0.92 47.99
CA VAL A 224 0.39 1.53 47.63
C VAL A 224 0.29 1.69 46.11
N MET A 225 1.34 2.18 45.46
CA MET A 225 1.38 2.33 44.00
C MET A 225 1.28 0.96 43.30
N ARG A 226 2.02 -0.06 43.76
CA ARG A 226 1.94 -1.41 43.20
C ARG A 226 0.55 -2.01 43.36
N GLY A 227 -0.10 -1.84 44.51
CA GLY A 227 -1.46 -2.30 44.75
C GLY A 227 -2.50 -1.59 43.87
N CYS A 228 -2.32 -0.28 43.64
CA CYS A 228 -3.13 0.47 42.69
C CYS A 228 -2.95 -0.01 41.25
N LEU A 229 -1.75 -0.46 40.87
CA LEU A 229 -1.40 -0.83 39.50
C LEU A 229 -1.53 -2.34 39.21
N ILE A 230 -1.88 -3.18 40.18
CA ILE A 230 -1.76 -4.64 40.05
C ILE A 230 -2.74 -5.24 39.04
N GLU A 231 -3.97 -4.75 38.99
CA GLU A 231 -4.98 -5.20 38.01
C GLU A 231 -4.58 -4.78 36.58
N PHE A 232 -3.93 -3.62 36.45
CA PHE A 232 -3.43 -3.07 35.18
C PHE A 232 -2.28 -3.88 34.62
N VAL A 233 -1.25 -4.12 35.45
CA VAL A 233 -0.07 -4.88 35.06
C VAL A 233 -0.43 -6.36 34.85
N GLY A 234 -1.36 -6.91 35.62
CA GLY A 234 -1.77 -8.31 35.46
C GLY A 234 -2.50 -8.59 34.14
N ALA A 235 -3.48 -7.75 33.78
CA ALA A 235 -4.33 -7.98 32.61
C ALA A 235 -3.67 -7.56 31.29
N LEU A 236 -2.90 -6.47 31.28
CA LEU A 236 -2.39 -5.88 30.05
C LEU A 236 -0.94 -6.29 29.70
N ASN A 237 -0.09 -6.57 30.70
CA ASN A 237 1.36 -6.65 30.48
C ASN A 237 1.76 -7.69 29.42
N LYS A 238 1.09 -8.84 29.37
CA LYS A 238 1.38 -9.87 28.36
C LYS A 238 1.06 -9.41 26.93
N GLY A 239 -0.13 -8.85 26.71
CA GLY A 239 -0.56 -8.37 25.39
C GLY A 239 0.26 -7.16 24.94
N TRP A 240 0.55 -6.25 25.87
CA TRP A 240 1.37 -5.07 25.61
C TRP A 240 2.81 -5.42 25.26
N SER A 241 3.47 -6.32 26.01
CA SER A 241 4.83 -6.78 25.68
C SER A 241 4.89 -7.37 24.27
N THR A 242 3.92 -8.23 23.94
CA THR A 242 3.81 -8.85 22.60
C THR A 242 3.67 -7.80 21.51
N LEU A 243 2.81 -6.79 21.71
CA LEU A 243 2.64 -5.67 20.77
C LEU A 243 3.94 -4.89 20.59
N THR A 244 4.61 -4.52 21.70
CA THR A 244 5.85 -3.73 21.65
C THR A 244 7.01 -4.48 21.01
N GLU A 245 7.06 -5.80 21.17
CA GLU A 245 8.06 -6.65 20.51
C GLU A 245 7.79 -6.80 19.00
N ALA A 246 6.51 -6.90 18.62
CA ALA A 246 6.11 -7.11 17.22
C ALA A 246 6.07 -5.82 16.38
N ILE A 247 5.84 -4.65 17.00
CA ILE A 247 5.68 -3.40 16.25
C ILE A 247 7.00 -2.94 15.64
N VAL A 248 8.14 -3.15 16.30
CA VAL A 248 9.47 -2.75 15.83
C VAL A 248 9.87 -3.43 14.50
N PRO A 249 9.82 -4.78 14.35
CA PRO A 249 10.13 -5.41 13.07
C PRO A 249 9.11 -5.08 11.97
N LEU A 250 7.84 -4.88 12.33
CA LEU A 250 6.81 -4.44 11.37
C LEU A 250 7.14 -3.06 10.80
N ILE A 251 7.52 -2.13 11.68
CA ILE A 251 8.00 -0.81 11.29
C ILE A 251 9.20 -0.93 10.33
N GLY A 252 10.18 -1.78 10.63
CA GLY A 252 11.33 -2.04 9.76
C GLY A 252 10.92 -2.57 8.37
N THR A 253 9.87 -3.38 8.30
CA THR A 253 9.31 -3.87 7.03
C THR A 253 8.70 -2.74 6.20
N VAL A 254 7.93 -1.85 6.85
CA VAL A 254 7.31 -0.68 6.20
C VAL A 254 8.35 0.31 5.66
N GLN A 255 9.51 0.42 6.31
CA GLN A 255 10.62 1.28 5.88
C GLN A 255 11.57 0.66 4.85
N SER A 256 11.48 -0.64 4.64
CA SER A 256 12.42 -1.33 3.78
C SER A 256 12.42 -0.76 2.36
N ASN A 257 13.42 -1.13 1.56
CA ASN A 257 13.43 -0.76 0.14
C ASN A 257 12.21 -1.31 -0.62
N GLU A 258 11.59 -2.38 -0.10
CA GLU A 258 10.37 -3.00 -0.60
C GLU A 258 9.12 -2.53 0.17
N GLY A 259 9.29 -1.54 1.05
CA GLY A 259 8.23 -0.94 1.84
C GLY A 259 7.31 -0.04 1.01
N ILE A 260 6.15 0.28 1.60
CA ILE A 260 5.04 0.97 0.92
C ILE A 260 5.45 2.31 0.30
N GLU A 261 6.32 3.08 0.95
CA GLU A 261 6.76 4.38 0.45
C GLU A 261 7.49 4.25 -0.89
N ASN A 262 8.43 3.29 -0.97
CA ASN A 262 9.21 3.02 -2.17
C ASN A 262 8.38 2.32 -3.25
N GLU A 263 7.50 1.41 -2.83
CA GLU A 263 6.57 0.71 -3.73
C GLU A 263 5.66 1.70 -4.47
N ILE A 264 5.05 2.65 -3.73
CA ILE A 264 4.21 3.70 -4.33
C ILE A 264 5.04 4.60 -5.24
N LYS A 265 6.19 5.11 -4.76
CA LYS A 265 7.03 6.07 -5.52
C LYS A 265 7.58 5.51 -6.82
N SER A 266 7.75 4.21 -6.91
CA SER A 266 8.28 3.51 -8.09
C SER A 266 7.21 2.95 -9.02
N LEU A 267 5.92 3.09 -8.65
CA LEU A 267 4.81 2.48 -9.38
C LEU A 267 4.72 2.97 -10.84
N ASP A 268 4.95 4.26 -11.07
CA ASP A 268 4.98 4.84 -12.42
C ASP A 268 6.09 4.21 -13.29
N GLY A 269 7.28 4.01 -12.70
CA GLY A 269 8.40 3.33 -13.33
C GLY A 269 8.13 1.86 -13.62
N LYS A 270 7.52 1.12 -12.69
CA LYS A 270 7.15 -0.30 -12.89
C LYS A 270 6.15 -0.47 -14.03
N LEU A 271 5.15 0.42 -14.12
CA LEU A 271 4.19 0.44 -15.22
C LEU A 271 4.86 0.78 -16.56
N SER A 272 5.78 1.75 -16.56
CA SER A 272 6.57 2.09 -17.75
C SER A 272 7.45 0.92 -18.22
N ASN A 273 8.13 0.25 -17.30
CA ASN A 273 8.98 -0.91 -17.57
C ASN A 273 8.19 -2.07 -18.16
N ALA A 274 6.97 -2.31 -17.69
CA ALA A 274 6.08 -3.31 -18.29
C ALA A 274 5.82 -2.99 -19.77
N ILE A 275 5.46 -1.75 -20.08
CA ILE A 275 5.20 -1.32 -21.46
C ILE A 275 6.48 -1.44 -22.30
N MET A 276 7.63 -0.99 -21.80
CA MET A 276 8.91 -1.11 -22.50
C MET A 276 9.26 -2.58 -22.79
N HIS A 277 9.07 -3.47 -21.82
CA HIS A 277 9.28 -4.90 -22.03
C HIS A 277 8.40 -5.45 -23.15
N ALA A 278 7.11 -5.10 -23.15
CA ALA A 278 6.18 -5.51 -24.20
C ALA A 278 6.61 -4.99 -25.60
N MET A 279 7.14 -3.76 -25.66
CA MET A 279 7.69 -3.19 -26.89
C MET A 279 8.93 -3.94 -27.38
N GLU A 280 9.84 -4.32 -26.47
CA GLU A 280 11.06 -5.07 -26.79
C GLU A 280 10.76 -6.45 -27.38
N ILE A 281 9.78 -7.17 -26.82
CA ILE A 281 9.35 -8.48 -27.32
C ILE A 281 8.34 -8.39 -28.48
N GLY A 282 8.02 -7.19 -28.94
CA GLY A 282 7.01 -6.90 -29.95
C GLY A 282 7.05 -7.80 -31.20
N PRO A 283 8.22 -7.99 -31.86
CA PRO A 283 8.33 -8.86 -33.03
C PRO A 283 7.99 -10.33 -32.76
N GLN A 284 8.24 -10.82 -31.54
CA GLN A 284 7.88 -12.18 -31.14
C GLN A 284 6.38 -12.27 -30.88
N LEU A 285 5.81 -11.25 -30.23
CA LEU A 285 4.37 -11.16 -29.98
C LEU A 285 3.58 -11.14 -31.29
N GLU A 286 4.02 -10.43 -32.34
CA GLU A 286 3.32 -10.44 -33.63
C GLU A 286 3.21 -11.85 -34.24
N LYS A 287 4.29 -12.64 -34.17
CA LYS A 287 4.30 -14.01 -34.66
C LYS A 287 3.32 -14.89 -33.86
N GLN A 288 3.34 -14.78 -32.54
CA GLN A 288 2.49 -15.58 -31.67
C GLN A 288 1.01 -15.17 -31.75
N VAL A 289 0.72 -13.88 -31.91
CA VAL A 289 -0.65 -13.39 -32.14
C VAL A 289 -1.20 -13.92 -33.47
N GLY A 290 -0.40 -14.00 -34.53
CA GLY A 290 -0.83 -14.59 -35.81
C GLY A 290 -1.07 -16.11 -35.75
N GLU A 291 -0.50 -16.81 -34.78
CA GLU A 291 -0.81 -18.21 -34.46
C GLU A 291 -2.07 -18.31 -33.58
N GLY A 292 -2.18 -17.43 -32.58
CA GLY A 292 -3.32 -17.32 -31.67
C GLY A 292 -4.62 -16.89 -32.37
N GLU A 293 -4.56 -16.01 -33.37
CA GLU A 293 -5.72 -15.57 -34.15
C GLU A 293 -6.34 -16.74 -34.94
N ARG A 294 -5.49 -17.61 -35.51
CA ARG A 294 -5.94 -18.84 -36.18
C ARG A 294 -6.64 -19.78 -35.21
N ALA A 295 -6.12 -19.94 -34.00
CA ALA A 295 -6.75 -20.75 -32.95
C ALA A 295 -8.08 -20.12 -32.48
N TYR A 296 -8.11 -18.80 -32.26
CA TYR A 296 -9.30 -18.08 -31.82
C TYR A 296 -10.43 -18.14 -32.85
N HIS A 297 -10.12 -17.96 -34.15
CA HIS A 297 -11.09 -18.10 -35.23
C HIS A 297 -11.62 -19.54 -35.36
N ALA A 298 -10.78 -20.57 -35.14
CA ALA A 298 -11.21 -21.96 -35.15
C ALA A 298 -12.20 -22.29 -34.01
N VAL A 299 -12.02 -21.67 -32.83
CA VAL A 299 -12.92 -21.83 -31.68
C VAL A 299 -14.21 -21.02 -31.85
N ARG A 300 -14.12 -19.79 -32.39
CA ARG A 300 -15.27 -18.87 -32.50
C ARG A 300 -16.15 -19.11 -33.73
N PHE A 301 -15.59 -19.67 -34.81
CA PHE A 301 -16.32 -19.99 -36.06
C PHE A 301 -16.07 -21.44 -36.51
N PRO A 302 -16.54 -22.45 -35.75
CA PRO A 302 -16.33 -23.86 -36.08
C PRO A 302 -17.02 -24.29 -37.40
N SER A 303 -18.04 -23.56 -37.84
CA SER A 303 -18.88 -23.89 -39.01
C SER A 303 -18.39 -23.33 -40.35
N VAL A 304 -17.22 -22.69 -40.41
CA VAL A 304 -16.60 -22.16 -41.65
C VAL A 304 -15.51 -23.10 -42.19
N TRP A 305 -15.16 -24.14 -41.43
CA TRP A 305 -14.15 -25.15 -41.78
C TRP A 305 -14.76 -26.51 -42.16
N TYR A 306 -16.05 -26.55 -42.48
CA TYR A 306 -16.77 -27.70 -43.05
C TYR A 306 -17.42 -27.33 -44.38
#